data_AF-A0AA38MK25-F1
#
_entry.id   AF-A0AA38MK25-F1
#
_cell.length_a   1.000
_cell.length_b   1.000
_cell.length_c   1.000
_cell.angle_alpha   90.00
_cell.angle_beta   90.00
_cell.angle_gamma   90.00
#
_symmetry.space_group_name_H-M   'P 1'
#
loop_
_entity.id
_entity.type
_entity.pdbx_description
1 polymer ?
#
loop_
_entity_poly.entity_id
_entity_poly.type
_entity_poly.pdbx_seq_one_letter_code
_entity_poly.pdbx_strand_id
1 'polypeptide(L)'
;MKRSQRLTWSKDFRGRPTPKKPPKKKAARVKNILSRNPFLNFLRDFRNWNPRLASSQLMQKGAELWRSMSDRHKLLYCQLAKHAPVKKKKKIVKAKRGNVVRATRCRRR
;
A
#
# COMPACT_ATOMS: atom_id res chain seq x y z
N MET A 1 -47.67 -33.25 18.19
CA MET A 1 -47.82 -31.82 17.81
C MET A 1 -46.52 -31.08 18.12
N LYS A 2 -45.99 -30.36 17.12
CA LYS A 2 -45.05 -29.22 17.19
C LYS A 2 -43.60 -29.49 17.68
N ARG A 3 -42.53 -28.93 17.13
CA ARG A 3 -42.18 -28.39 15.79
C ARG A 3 -40.65 -28.20 15.86
N SER A 4 -39.90 -28.87 14.99
CA SER A 4 -38.46 -28.68 14.82
C SER A 4 -38.14 -27.20 14.56
N GLN A 5 -37.33 -26.57 15.42
CA GLN A 5 -36.85 -25.21 15.20
C GLN A 5 -35.60 -25.26 14.31
N ARG A 6 -35.84 -25.02 13.02
CA ARG A 6 -34.83 -24.65 12.02
C ARG A 6 -34.14 -23.37 12.47
N LEU A 7 -32.81 -23.37 12.64
CA LEU A 7 -32.02 -22.14 12.70
C LEU A 7 -32.21 -21.39 11.37
N THR A 8 -32.94 -20.29 11.41
CA THR A 8 -33.02 -19.37 10.28
C THR A 8 -31.81 -18.46 10.32
N TRP A 9 -31.01 -18.51 9.25
CA TRP A 9 -29.92 -17.56 9.04
C TRP A 9 -30.55 -16.19 8.73
N SER A 10 -30.41 -15.24 9.66
CA SER A 10 -31.04 -13.92 9.53
C SER A 10 -30.44 -13.13 8.37
N LYS A 11 -31.30 -12.67 7.47
CA LYS A 11 -31.03 -11.86 6.27
C LYS A 11 -30.76 -10.38 6.63
N ASP A 12 -29.81 -10.13 7.53
CA ASP A 12 -29.48 -8.76 7.98
C ASP A 12 -28.15 -8.22 7.40
N PHE A 13 -27.76 -8.69 6.21
CA PHE A 13 -26.73 -8.04 5.38
C PHE A 13 -27.27 -6.82 4.62
N ARG A 14 -28.12 -6.01 5.24
CA ARG A 14 -28.54 -4.72 4.66
C ARG A 14 -27.77 -3.58 5.33
N GLY A 15 -26.68 -3.19 4.64
CA GLY A 15 -26.27 -1.80 4.61
C GLY A 15 -25.56 -1.26 5.85
N ARG A 16 -24.44 -1.87 6.27
CA ARG A 16 -23.44 -1.10 7.03
C ARG A 16 -22.84 -0.08 6.05
N PRO A 17 -23.05 1.24 6.20
CA PRO A 17 -22.33 2.20 5.38
C PRO A 17 -20.84 2.01 5.69
N THR A 18 -20.09 1.45 4.74
CA THR A 18 -18.64 1.42 4.86
C THR A 18 -18.19 2.86 4.98
N PRO A 19 -17.36 3.24 5.97
CA PRO A 19 -16.83 4.60 6.03
C PRO A 19 -16.14 4.87 4.69
N LYS A 20 -16.67 5.83 3.91
CA LYS A 20 -16.05 6.29 2.67
C LYS A 20 -14.62 6.67 3.01
N LYS A 21 -13.64 5.89 2.54
CA LYS A 21 -12.22 6.19 2.74
C LYS A 21 -12.00 7.61 2.24
N PRO A 22 -11.41 8.52 3.04
CA PRO A 22 -11.16 9.88 2.56
C PRO A 22 -10.35 9.78 1.26
N PRO A 23 -10.61 10.67 0.27
CA PRO A 23 -9.84 10.66 -0.96
C PRO A 23 -8.36 10.73 -0.57
N LYS A 24 -7.59 9.71 -0.97
CA LYS A 24 -6.16 9.65 -0.68
C LYS A 24 -5.57 10.94 -1.25
N LYS A 25 -5.12 11.85 -0.37
CA LYS A 25 -4.38 13.05 -0.80
C LYS A 25 -3.31 12.55 -1.78
N LYS A 26 -3.32 13.05 -3.03
CA LYS A 26 -2.33 12.64 -4.04
C LYS A 26 -0.97 12.90 -3.40
N ALA A 27 -0.27 11.82 -3.05
CA ALA A 27 1.03 11.94 -2.41
C ALA A 27 1.87 12.81 -3.32
N ALA A 28 2.47 13.86 -2.75
CA ALA A 28 3.33 14.79 -3.49
C ALA A 28 4.22 13.99 -4.44
N ARG A 29 4.19 14.36 -5.72
CA ARG A 29 4.91 13.71 -6.83
C ARG A 29 6.30 13.36 -6.31
N VAL A 30 6.56 12.07 -6.11
CA VAL A 30 7.77 11.60 -5.42
C VAL A 30 8.95 12.11 -6.24
N LYS A 31 9.62 13.16 -5.73
CA LYS A 31 10.90 13.65 -6.26
C LYS A 31 11.84 12.45 -6.41
N ASN A 32 12.73 12.49 -7.42
CA ASN A 32 13.68 11.46 -7.86
C ASN A 32 14.60 10.87 -6.76
N ILE A 33 14.07 10.41 -5.64
CA ILE A 33 14.83 9.86 -4.53
C ILE A 33 15.32 8.50 -4.98
N LEU A 34 16.64 8.37 -5.13
CA LEU A 34 17.28 7.09 -5.38
C LEU A 34 16.90 6.11 -4.27
N SER A 35 16.52 4.90 -4.67
CA SER A 35 16.22 3.81 -3.76
C SER A 35 17.51 3.12 -3.34
N ARG A 36 17.50 2.56 -2.13
CA ARG A 36 18.58 1.69 -1.65
C ARG A 36 18.53 0.28 -2.24
N ASN A 37 17.48 -0.03 -2.98
CA ASN A 37 17.37 -1.25 -3.76
C ASN A 37 17.79 -0.95 -5.21
N PRO A 38 18.87 -1.56 -5.73
CA PRO A 38 19.37 -1.31 -7.09
C PRO A 38 18.34 -1.67 -8.16
N PHE A 39 17.58 -2.75 -7.96
CA PHE A 39 16.53 -3.16 -8.90
C PHE A 39 15.42 -2.10 -9.04
N LEU A 40 15.07 -1.42 -7.95
CA LEU A 40 14.07 -0.35 -8.00
C LEU A 40 14.59 0.89 -8.73
N ASN A 41 15.91 1.14 -8.70
CA ASN A 41 16.51 2.22 -9.50
C ASN A 41 16.47 1.86 -10.98
N PHE A 42 16.83 0.63 -11.33
CA PHE A 42 16.71 0.11 -12.68
C PHE A 42 15.26 0.17 -13.20
N LEU A 43 14.28 -0.30 -12.43
CA LEU A 43 12.87 -0.24 -12.86
C LEU A 43 12.38 1.18 -13.10
N ARG A 44 12.97 2.16 -12.41
CA ARG A 44 12.64 3.57 -12.62
C ARG A 44 13.15 4.06 -13.96
N ASP A 45 14.39 3.73 -14.31
CA ASP A 45 14.92 4.02 -15.64
C ASP A 45 14.11 3.27 -16.69
N PHE A 46 13.88 1.97 -16.51
CA PHE A 46 13.08 1.17 -17.44
C PHE A 46 11.68 1.74 -17.68
N ARG A 47 11.06 2.38 -16.68
CA ARG A 47 9.79 3.12 -16.82
C ARG A 47 9.90 4.35 -17.71
N ASN A 48 11.00 5.09 -17.61
CA ASN A 48 11.22 6.29 -18.42
C ASN A 48 11.35 5.93 -19.90
N TRP A 49 11.99 4.80 -20.19
CA TRP A 49 12.14 4.28 -21.55
C TRP A 49 10.84 3.63 -22.07
N ASN A 50 9.98 3.13 -21.17
CA ASN A 50 8.73 2.45 -21.51
C ASN A 50 7.51 3.10 -20.82
N PRO A 51 7.14 4.35 -21.18
CA PRO A 51 6.11 5.10 -20.46
C PRO A 51 4.71 4.51 -20.59
N ARG A 52 4.46 3.76 -21.68
CA ARG A 52 3.15 3.21 -22.05
C ARG A 52 2.83 1.87 -21.40
N LEU A 53 3.82 1.18 -20.80
CA LEU A 53 3.57 -0.12 -20.18
C LEU A 53 2.67 0.01 -18.95
N ALA A 54 1.80 -0.96 -18.72
CA ALA A 54 1.12 -1.08 -17.44
C ALA A 54 2.12 -1.47 -16.33
N SER A 55 1.83 -1.12 -15.07
CA SER A 55 2.75 -1.40 -13.95
C SER A 55 3.06 -2.89 -13.78
N SER A 56 2.07 -3.77 -14.01
CA SER A 56 2.26 -5.22 -13.97
C SER A 56 3.24 -5.72 -15.04
N GLN A 57 3.00 -5.31 -16.29
CA GLN A 57 3.85 -5.65 -17.44
C GLN A 57 5.26 -5.10 -17.28
N LEU A 58 5.38 -3.87 -16.77
CA LEU A 58 6.66 -3.25 -16.49
C LEU A 58 7.48 -4.05 -15.47
N MET A 59 6.82 -4.53 -14.41
CA MET A 59 7.49 -5.31 -13.38
C MET A 59 7.91 -6.69 -13.91
N GLN A 60 7.07 -7.34 -14.71
CA GLN A 60 7.40 -8.62 -15.32
C GLN A 60 8.57 -8.50 -16.32
N LYS A 61 8.43 -7.65 -17.34
CA LYS A 61 9.47 -7.45 -18.37
C LYS A 61 10.76 -6.88 -17.77
N GLY A 62 10.64 -5.95 -16.82
CA GLY A 62 11.79 -5.41 -16.11
C GLY A 62 12.50 -6.47 -15.27
N ALA A 63 11.78 -7.37 -14.61
CA ALA A 63 12.40 -8.47 -13.84
C ALA A 63 13.13 -9.46 -14.74
N GLU A 64 12.54 -9.81 -15.90
CA GLU A 64 13.19 -10.67 -16.90
C GLU A 64 14.48 -10.04 -17.42
N LEU A 65 14.43 -8.77 -17.83
CA LEU A 65 15.61 -8.04 -18.30
C LEU A 65 16.68 -7.88 -17.21
N TRP A 66 16.28 -7.59 -15.97
CA TRP A 66 17.21 -7.50 -14.85
C TRP A 66 17.95 -8.82 -14.60
N ARG A 67 17.28 -9.96 -14.77
CA ARG A 67 17.92 -11.27 -14.61
C ARG A 67 18.96 -11.51 -15.71
N SER A 68 18.67 -11.15 -16.95
CA SER A 68 19.57 -11.33 -18.09
C SER A 68 20.68 -10.27 -18.20
N MET A 69 20.59 -9.14 -17.49
CA MET A 69 21.64 -8.13 -17.47
C MET A 69 22.96 -8.65 -16.89
N SER A 70 24.08 -8.25 -17.50
CA SER A 70 25.41 -8.52 -16.97
C SER A 70 25.72 -7.71 -15.71
N ASP A 71 26.64 -8.22 -14.89
CA ASP A 71 26.99 -7.61 -13.61
C ASP A 71 27.57 -6.20 -13.75
N ARG A 72 28.25 -5.90 -14.87
CA ARG A 72 28.75 -4.55 -15.16
C ARG A 72 27.62 -3.53 -15.25
N HIS A 73 26.50 -3.87 -15.89
CA HIS A 73 25.35 -2.98 -15.98
C HIS A 73 24.60 -2.88 -14.65
N LYS A 74 24.52 -3.98 -13.89
CA LYS A 74 23.94 -3.98 -12.54
C LYS A 74 24.78 -3.16 -11.56
N LEU A 75 26.10 -3.11 -11.75
CA LEU A 75 27.04 -2.42 -10.87
C LEU A 75 26.71 -0.93 -10.75
N LEU A 76 26.34 -0.28 -11.85
CA LEU A 76 25.91 1.12 -11.84
C LEU A 76 24.74 1.33 -10.86
N TYR A 77 23.72 0.48 -10.95
CA TYR A 77 22.57 0.55 -10.05
C TYR A 77 22.90 0.19 -8.61
N CYS A 78 23.84 -0.73 -8.40
CA CYS A 78 24.38 -1.06 -7.09
C CYS A 78 25.13 0.11 -6.46
N GLN A 79 25.93 0.86 -7.23
CA GLN A 79 26.59 2.08 -6.75
C GLN A 79 25.57 3.16 -6.38
N LEU A 80 24.57 3.40 -7.24
CA LEU A 80 23.47 4.33 -6.92
C LEU A 80 22.73 3.95 -5.63
N ALA A 81 22.49 2.65 -5.43
CA ALA A 81 21.88 2.15 -4.23
C ALA A 81 22.76 2.35 -2.99
N LYS A 82 24.08 2.15 -3.08
CA LYS A 82 25.03 2.38 -1.98
C LYS A 82 25.01 3.83 -1.49
N HIS A 83 24.91 4.79 -2.40
CA HIS A 83 24.88 6.22 -2.07
C HIS A 83 23.46 6.75 -1.77
N ALA A 84 22.43 5.92 -1.78
CA ALA A 84 21.05 6.38 -1.54
C ALA A 84 20.82 6.80 -0.08
N PRO A 85 20.16 7.95 0.18
CA PRO A 85 19.96 8.47 1.52
C PRO A 85 19.06 7.55 2.37
N VAL A 86 19.43 7.35 3.63
CA VAL A 86 18.66 6.56 4.59
C VAL A 86 17.42 7.34 5.02
N LYS A 87 16.23 6.87 4.66
CA LYS A 87 14.97 7.46 5.15
C LYS A 87 14.82 7.16 6.64
N LYS A 88 14.80 8.20 7.48
CA LYS A 88 14.44 8.08 8.90
C LYS A 88 13.00 7.54 9.00
N LYS A 89 12.81 6.40 9.69
CA LYS A 89 11.48 5.85 9.95
C LYS A 89 10.70 6.89 10.75
N LYS A 90 9.58 7.40 10.22
CA LYS A 90 8.68 8.24 11.01
C LYS A 90 8.10 7.35 12.11
N LYS A 91 8.34 7.71 13.38
CA LYS A 91 7.67 7.06 14.51
C LYS A 91 6.18 7.23 14.28
N ILE A 92 5.46 6.13 14.04
CA ILE A 92 4.00 6.15 14.02
C ILE A 92 3.59 6.41 15.46
N VAL A 93 3.29 7.67 15.79
CA VAL A 93 2.63 7.99 17.05
C VAL A 93 1.26 7.35 16.95
N LYS A 94 1.06 6.20 17.61
CA LYS A 94 -0.28 5.62 17.79
C LYS A 94 -1.08 6.66 18.55
N ALA A 95 -1.90 7.43 17.85
CA ALA A 95 -2.87 8.30 18.49
C ALA A 95 -3.70 7.41 19.43
N LYS A 96 -3.55 7.60 20.75
CA LYS A 96 -4.49 7.04 21.72
C LYS A 96 -5.85 7.57 21.28
N ARG A 97 -6.71 6.70 20.74
CA ARG A 97 -8.09 7.07 20.39
C ARG A 97 -8.72 7.49 21.73
N GLY A 98 -8.77 8.81 21.94
CA GLY A 98 -9.25 9.40 23.18
C GLY A 98 -10.65 8.90 23.47
N ASN A 99 -10.81 8.51 24.73
CA ASN A 99 -12.04 8.22 25.46
C ASN A 99 -13.30 8.85 24.83
N VAL A 100 -14.00 8.11 23.96
CA VAL A 100 -15.40 8.45 23.64
C VAL A 100 -16.18 8.04 24.88
N VAL A 101 -16.40 8.99 25.77
CA VAL A 101 -17.34 8.86 26.87
C VAL A 101 -18.66 8.41 26.24
N ARG A 102 -19.02 7.14 26.40
CA ARG A 102 -20.36 6.65 26.11
C ARG A 102 -21.25 7.40 27.09
N ALA A 103 -21.85 8.50 26.62
CA ALA A 103 -22.89 9.20 27.35
C ALA A 103 -23.93 8.15 27.75
N THR A 104 -23.98 7.90 29.04
CA THR A 104 -24.83 6.91 29.68
C THR A 104 -26.29 7.23 29.35
N ARG A 105 -26.94 6.23 28.77
CA ARG A 105 -28.39 5.97 28.74
C ARG A 105 -29.16 6.74 29.83
N CYS A 106 -29.77 7.88 29.50
CA CYS A 106 -30.86 8.43 30.30
C CYS A 106 -32.14 7.64 29.99
N ARG A 107 -32.39 6.62 30.82
CA ARG A 107 -33.72 6.01 30.95
C ARG A 107 -34.50 6.91 31.90
N ARG A 108 -35.43 7.73 31.38
CA ARG A 108 -36.47 8.34 32.22
C ARG A 108 -37.74 7.50 32.08
N ARG A 109 -38.36 7.29 33.24
CA ARG A 109 -39.49 6.41 33.56
C ARG A 109 -40.73 6.76 32.76
#